data_AF-A0A813F037-F1
#
_entry.id   AF-A0A813F037-F1
#
_cell.length_a   1.000
_cell.length_b   1.000
_cell.length_c   1.000
_cell.angle_alpha   90.00
_cell.angle_beta   90.00
_cell.angle_gamma   90.00
#
_symmetry.space_group_name_H-M   'P 1'
#
loop_
_entity.id
_entity.type
_entity.pdbx_description
1 polymer ?
#
loop_
_entity_poly.entity_id
_entity_poly.type
_entity_poly.pdbx_seq_one_letter_code
_entity_poly.pdbx_strand_id
1 'polypeptide(L)'
;MAASRGLQPSVTWAQRQDSVFLTIDVKDATNVRIQLQEDSLEFAATAGEDGALYSFQLDFFKPIRREESKWSTKRCPEFYLRKSSDETWPRLQKGAGKLQWVKLDWGKWADSDEEDEKGGFDTSALEDHESGMDFSGLSQEEVEGSDDRDSILADLDEEIAIETDGEDVTR
;
A
#
# COMPACT_ATOMS: atom_id res chain seq x y z
N MET A 1 31.95 -0.29 10.76
CA MET A 1 31.13 -1.07 11.71
C MET A 1 30.33 -2.07 10.90
N ALA A 2 30.40 -3.35 11.22
CA ALA A 2 29.64 -4.36 10.50
C ALA A 2 28.16 -4.19 10.85
N ALA A 3 27.34 -3.76 9.89
CA ALA A 3 25.90 -3.90 10.00
C ALA A 3 25.63 -5.40 10.18
N SER A 4 25.18 -5.80 11.36
CA SER A 4 24.72 -7.15 11.63
C SER A 4 23.67 -7.47 10.56
N ARG A 5 23.99 -8.39 9.63
CA ARG A 5 23.09 -8.85 8.57
C ARG A 5 22.00 -9.70 9.23
N GLY A 6 21.06 -9.06 9.92
CA GLY A 6 19.79 -9.68 10.27
C GLY A 6 19.00 -9.95 9.00
N LEU A 7 18.04 -10.86 9.10
CA LEU A 7 17.10 -11.16 8.03
C LEU A 7 16.30 -9.89 7.68
N GLN A 8 16.06 -9.69 6.38
CA GLN A 8 15.22 -8.58 5.92
C GLN A 8 13.76 -9.06 5.94
N PRO A 9 12.91 -8.49 6.79
CA PRO A 9 11.49 -8.83 6.80
C PRO A 9 10.80 -8.30 5.56
N SER A 10 9.67 -8.90 5.19
CA SER A 10 8.80 -8.30 4.18
C SER A 10 8.16 -7.04 4.76
N VAL A 11 8.26 -5.93 4.04
CA VAL A 11 7.69 -4.64 4.43
C VAL A 11 6.72 -4.20 3.34
N THR A 12 5.49 -3.88 3.73
CA THR A 12 4.54 -3.22 2.84
C THR A 12 4.47 -1.74 3.15
N TRP A 13 4.30 -0.91 2.13
CA TRP A 13 4.12 0.53 2.31
C TRP A 13 2.96 1.06 1.47
N ALA A 14 2.30 2.07 2.01
CA ALA A 14 1.29 2.88 1.33
C ALA A 14 1.55 4.34 1.67
N GLN A 15 0.91 5.25 0.94
CA GLN A 15 0.98 6.67 1.24
C GLN A 15 -0.37 7.32 1.01
N ARG A 16 -0.59 8.39 1.75
CA ARG A 16 -1.57 9.44 1.47
C ARG A 16 -0.82 10.70 1.04
N GLN A 17 -1.55 11.75 0.73
CA GLN A 17 -0.96 13.03 0.30
C GLN A 17 0.01 13.59 1.36
N ASP A 18 -0.32 13.39 2.62
CA ASP A 18 0.29 14.01 3.79
C ASP A 18 1.09 13.03 4.69
N SER A 19 0.92 11.72 4.50
CA SER A 19 1.51 10.69 5.37
C SER A 19 1.93 9.42 4.62
N VAL A 20 2.84 8.65 5.21
CA VAL A 20 3.33 7.35 4.73
C VAL A 20 3.02 6.29 5.79
N PHE A 21 2.52 5.15 5.34
CA PHE A 21 2.24 3.98 6.18
C PHE A 21 3.24 2.88 5.84
N LEU A 22 3.84 2.29 6.86
CA LEU A 22 4.73 1.14 6.72
C LEU A 22 4.27 0.03 7.65
N THR A 23 4.20 -1.19 7.12
CA THR A 23 3.85 -2.38 7.88
C THR A 23 4.96 -3.39 7.70
N ILE A 24 5.56 -3.83 8.81
CA ILE A 24 6.61 -4.85 8.82
C ILE A 24 5.95 -6.20 9.13
N ASP A 25 6.06 -7.17 8.22
CA ASP A 25 5.51 -8.52 8.39
C ASP A 25 6.41 -9.37 9.30
N VAL A 26 6.49 -8.96 10.57
CA VAL A 26 7.17 -9.70 11.65
C VAL A 26 6.17 -9.89 12.78
N LYS A 27 5.67 -11.12 12.91
CA LYS A 27 4.75 -11.51 13.97
C LYS A 27 5.51 -11.76 15.28
N ASP A 28 4.89 -11.40 16.40
CA ASP A 28 5.43 -11.64 17.75
C ASP A 28 6.86 -11.10 17.92
N ALA A 29 7.11 -9.91 17.38
CA ALA A 29 8.38 -9.24 17.48
C ALA A 29 8.73 -8.92 18.95
N THR A 30 9.86 -9.41 19.41
CA THR A 30 10.45 -9.15 20.73
C THR A 30 11.74 -8.35 20.58
N ASN A 31 12.16 -7.66 21.66
CA ASN A 31 13.38 -6.86 21.69
C ASN A 31 13.45 -5.81 20.55
N VAL A 32 12.31 -5.18 20.26
CA VAL A 32 12.16 -4.23 19.16
C VAL A 32 12.96 -2.96 19.44
N ARG A 33 13.83 -2.60 18.51
CA ARG A 33 14.62 -1.36 18.47
C ARG A 33 14.25 -0.60 17.23
N ILE A 34 13.80 0.63 17.44
CA ILE A 34 13.36 1.54 16.39
C ILE A 34 14.14 2.83 16.57
N GLN A 35 14.87 3.23 15.52
CA GLN A 35 15.46 4.56 15.43
C GLN A 35 14.85 5.26 14.23
N LEU A 36 13.88 6.14 14.52
CA LEU A 36 13.25 6.99 13.52
C LEU A 36 13.96 8.35 13.47
N GLN A 37 14.57 8.65 12.33
CA GLN A 37 15.13 9.95 11.99
C GLN A 37 14.22 10.65 10.97
N GLU A 38 14.57 11.90 10.62
CA GLU A 38 13.81 12.68 9.64
C GLU A 38 13.92 12.09 8.24
N ASP A 39 15.08 11.56 7.89
CA ASP A 39 15.41 11.04 6.55
C ASP A 39 15.63 9.53 6.52
N SER A 40 15.65 8.85 7.66
CA SER A 40 15.91 7.41 7.73
C SER A 40 15.15 6.69 8.86
N LEU A 41 14.92 5.40 8.66
CA LEU A 41 14.37 4.47 9.65
C LEU A 41 15.29 3.26 9.78
N GLU A 42 15.78 3.04 10.98
CA GLU A 42 16.45 1.80 11.37
C GLU A 42 15.52 0.98 12.26
N PHE A 43 15.35 -0.28 11.89
CA PHE A 43 14.55 -1.25 12.61
C PHE A 43 15.39 -2.49 12.90
N ALA A 44 15.33 -2.96 14.15
CA ALA A 44 15.84 -4.28 14.53
C ALA A 44 14.89 -4.95 15.52
N ALA A 45 14.64 -6.24 15.34
CA ALA A 45 13.80 -7.03 16.24
C ALA A 45 14.20 -8.50 16.21
N THR A 46 13.76 -9.24 17.21
CA THR A 46 13.89 -10.70 17.28
C THR A 46 12.49 -11.32 17.16
N ALA A 47 12.30 -12.33 16.32
CA ALA A 47 10.99 -12.96 16.16
C ALA A 47 11.07 -14.46 15.87
N GLY A 48 9.95 -15.16 16.09
CA GLY A 48 9.85 -16.61 15.99
C GLY A 48 10.44 -17.34 17.20
N GLU A 49 10.10 -18.63 17.34
CA GLU A 49 10.62 -19.49 18.42
C GLU A 49 12.14 -19.66 18.37
N ASP A 50 12.72 -19.69 17.17
CA ASP A 50 14.17 -19.79 16.96
C ASP A 50 14.95 -18.51 17.29
N GLY A 51 14.25 -17.41 17.63
CA GLY A 51 14.88 -16.13 17.96
C GLY A 51 15.58 -15.49 16.75
N ALA A 52 14.98 -15.57 15.57
CA ALA A 52 15.54 -15.01 14.35
C ALA A 52 15.68 -13.48 14.45
N LEU A 53 16.86 -12.97 14.10
CA LEU A 53 17.16 -11.54 14.13
C LEU A 53 16.75 -10.90 12.81
N TYR A 54 15.82 -9.96 12.87
CA TYR A 54 15.39 -9.13 11.75
C TYR A 54 15.99 -7.74 11.90
N SER A 55 16.55 -7.20 10.82
CA SER A 55 17.05 -5.83 10.82
C SER A 55 17.07 -5.24 9.43
N PHE A 56 16.70 -3.97 9.31
CA PHE A 56 16.89 -3.21 8.08
C PHE A 56 17.12 -1.73 8.38
N GLN A 57 17.70 -1.05 7.38
CA GLN A 57 17.81 0.39 7.33
C GLN A 57 17.16 0.87 6.03
N LEU A 58 16.36 1.91 6.14
CA LEU A 58 15.62 2.52 5.03
C LEU A 58 15.83 4.02 5.04
N ASP A 59 16.42 4.55 3.97
CA ASP A 59 16.55 6.00 3.76
C ASP A 59 15.37 6.49 2.93
N PHE A 60 14.56 7.37 3.49
CA PHE A 60 13.36 7.91 2.88
C PHE A 60 13.65 8.74 1.64
N PHE A 61 12.72 8.76 0.70
CA PHE A 61 12.81 9.60 -0.49
C PHE A 61 12.88 11.10 -0.14
N LYS A 62 12.08 11.52 0.84
CA LYS A 62 12.03 12.89 1.36
C LYS A 62 11.91 12.87 2.90
N PRO A 63 12.25 13.98 3.57
CA PRO A 63 12.18 14.04 5.01
C PRO A 63 10.73 13.97 5.54
N ILE A 64 10.59 13.39 6.73
CA ILE A 64 9.36 13.27 7.51
C ILE A 64 9.43 14.10 8.79
N ARG A 65 8.28 14.34 9.42
CA ARG A 65 8.17 15.00 10.73
C ARG A 65 8.11 13.95 11.83
N ARG A 66 9.23 13.75 12.52
CA ARG A 66 9.35 12.77 13.60
C ARG A 66 8.32 12.99 14.72
N GLU A 67 8.05 14.25 15.07
CA GLU A 67 7.17 14.60 16.19
C GLU A 67 5.70 14.20 15.95
N GLU A 68 5.25 14.24 14.70
CA GLU A 68 3.89 13.88 14.30
C GLU A 68 3.77 12.40 13.90
N SER A 69 4.90 11.68 13.86
CA SER A 69 4.96 10.28 13.47
C SER A 69 4.69 9.35 14.65
N LYS A 70 3.99 8.24 14.40
CA LYS A 70 3.56 7.26 15.40
C LYS A 70 3.92 5.86 14.94
N TRP A 71 4.13 4.94 15.88
CA TRP A 71 4.32 3.53 15.56
C TRP A 71 3.68 2.64 16.62
N SER A 72 3.33 1.42 16.23
CA SER A 72 2.73 0.39 17.06
C SER A 72 3.45 -0.93 16.80
N THR A 73 3.72 -1.72 17.85
CA THR A 73 4.42 -3.01 17.74
C THR A 73 3.60 -4.16 18.35
N LYS A 74 2.27 -4.00 18.44
CA LYS A 74 1.41 -4.93 19.21
C LYS A 74 1.22 -6.30 18.56
N ARG A 75 1.00 -6.34 17.24
CA ARG A 75 0.84 -7.59 16.46
C ARG A 75 1.93 -7.70 15.42
N CYS A 76 1.94 -6.71 14.55
CA CYS A 76 3.02 -6.43 13.61
C CYS A 76 3.51 -5.00 13.87
N PRO A 77 4.80 -4.70 13.64
CA PRO A 77 5.28 -3.33 13.67
C PRO A 77 4.66 -2.51 12.53
N GLU A 78 3.89 -1.48 12.88
CA GLU A 78 3.24 -0.55 11.97
C GLU A 78 3.70 0.87 12.27
N PHE A 79 3.98 1.64 11.23
CA PHE A 79 4.44 3.02 11.31
C PHE A 79 3.52 3.93 10.52
N TYR A 80 3.15 5.04 11.15
CA TYR A 80 2.51 6.18 10.56
C TYR A 80 3.51 7.34 10.57
N LEU A 81 4.03 7.68 9.40
CA LEU A 81 5.04 8.72 9.25
C LEU A 81 4.42 9.95 8.61
N ARG A 82 4.46 11.09 9.29
CA ARG A 82 3.95 12.36 8.74
C ARG A 82 4.98 12.92 7.76
N LYS A 83 4.60 13.20 6.51
CA LYS A 83 5.52 13.81 5.55
C LYS A 83 5.80 15.26 5.95
N SER A 84 7.00 15.76 5.63
CA SER A 84 7.30 17.18 5.85
C SER A 84 6.63 18.09 4.81
N SER A 85 6.31 17.54 3.63
CA SER A 85 5.63 18.23 2.53
C SER A 85 4.53 17.33 1.96
N ASP A 86 3.39 17.93 1.59
CA ASP A 86 2.22 17.28 1.01
C ASP A 86 2.45 16.88 -0.47
N GLU A 87 3.47 16.07 -0.71
CA GLU A 87 3.84 15.57 -2.04
C GLU A 87 3.71 14.05 -2.11
N THR A 88 3.25 13.56 -3.26
CA THR A 88 3.21 12.13 -3.58
C THR A 88 4.60 11.62 -3.90
N TRP A 89 5.07 10.61 -3.15
CA TRP A 89 6.38 10.02 -3.35
C TRP A 89 6.32 8.95 -4.44
N PRO A 90 7.11 9.05 -5.52
CA PRO A 90 7.14 8.01 -6.56
C PRO A 90 7.75 6.69 -6.06
N ARG A 91 8.54 6.76 -4.98
CA ARG A 91 9.20 5.62 -4.34
C ARG A 91 9.39 5.91 -2.86
N LEU A 92 9.50 4.87 -2.05
CA LEU A 92 9.72 5.00 -0.61
C LEU A 92 11.14 5.50 -0.27
N GLN A 93 12.13 5.10 -1.05
CA GLN A 93 13.55 5.32 -0.74
C GLN A 93 14.22 6.36 -1.64
N LYS A 94 15.29 7.00 -1.16
CA LYS A 94 16.05 8.00 -1.94
C LYS A 94 16.76 7.41 -3.16
N GLY A 95 17.28 6.19 -3.06
CA GLY A 95 18.09 5.52 -4.10
C GLY A 95 17.30 4.99 -5.30
N ALA A 96 18.03 4.70 -6.39
CA ALA A 96 17.48 4.12 -7.62
C ALA A 96 17.37 2.58 -7.60
N GLY A 97 17.88 1.91 -6.55
CA GLY A 97 17.80 0.45 -6.43
C GLY A 97 16.42 -0.01 -5.96
N LYS A 98 15.93 -1.15 -6.44
CA LYS A 98 14.67 -1.75 -5.93
C LYS A 98 14.95 -2.56 -4.66
N LEU A 99 14.28 -2.23 -3.55
CA LEU A 99 14.33 -3.06 -2.34
C LEU A 99 13.39 -4.25 -2.51
N GLN A 100 13.94 -5.44 -2.72
CA GLN A 100 13.15 -6.66 -2.96
C GLN A 100 12.25 -7.04 -1.76
N TRP A 101 12.64 -6.61 -0.56
CA TRP A 101 11.90 -6.83 0.67
C TRP A 101 10.80 -5.78 0.91
N VAL A 102 10.72 -4.72 0.10
CA VAL A 102 9.65 -3.70 0.17
C VAL A 102 8.64 -3.91 -0.95
N LYS A 103 7.35 -3.92 -0.60
CA LYS A 103 6.22 -4.08 -1.53
C LYS A 103 5.17 -2.99 -1.30
N LEU A 104 4.33 -2.73 -2.30
CA LEU A 104 3.16 -1.86 -2.11
C LEU A 104 2.10 -2.59 -1.27
N ASP A 105 1.43 -1.85 -0.37
CA ASP A 105 0.30 -2.35 0.39
C ASP A 105 -0.99 -2.21 -0.43
N TRP A 106 -1.36 -3.27 -1.15
CA TRP A 106 -2.56 -3.29 -2.00
C TRP A 106 -3.85 -3.16 -1.19
N GLY A 107 -3.88 -3.67 0.06
CA GLY A 107 -5.05 -3.60 0.91
C GLY A 107 -5.38 -2.18 1.35
N LYS A 108 -4.35 -1.36 1.60
CA LYS A 108 -4.50 0.08 1.89
C LYS A 108 -4.69 0.94 0.64
N TRP A 109 -4.39 0.42 -0.55
CA TRP A 109 -4.52 1.17 -1.80
C TRP A 109 -5.96 1.22 -2.31
N ALA A 110 -6.75 0.17 -2.07
CA ALA A 110 -8.17 0.14 -2.40
C ALA A 110 -9.01 1.13 -1.57
N ASP A 111 -8.63 1.35 -0.31
CA ASP A 111 -9.35 2.22 0.64
C ASP A 111 -9.20 3.73 0.32
N SER A 112 -8.35 4.12 -0.64
CA SER A 112 -8.11 5.54 -0.98
C SER A 112 -9.07 6.08 -2.05
N ASP A 113 -9.93 5.24 -2.64
CA ASP A 113 -10.93 5.63 -3.65
C ASP A 113 -12.39 5.48 -3.14
N GLU A 114 -12.61 4.89 -1.95
CA GLU A 114 -13.95 4.76 -1.32
C GLU A 114 -14.29 5.92 -0.34
N GLU A 115 -13.60 7.06 -0.44
CA GLU A 115 -13.99 8.32 0.24
C GLU A 115 -14.77 9.26 -0.71
N ASP A 116 -15.83 8.77 -1.37
CA ASP A 116 -16.93 9.63 -1.86
C ASP A 116 -18.26 8.87 -1.88
N GLU A 117 -18.75 8.36 -0.74
CA GLU A 117 -20.16 7.89 -0.67
C GLU A 117 -20.77 7.87 0.74
N LYS A 118 -20.33 8.78 1.64
CA LYS A 118 -21.12 9.13 2.84
C LYS A 118 -22.09 10.27 2.52
N GLY A 119 -23.14 9.98 1.74
CA GLY A 119 -24.20 10.94 1.45
C GLY A 119 -25.53 10.27 1.15
N GLY A 120 -26.38 10.08 2.16
CA GLY A 120 -27.80 9.78 1.96
C GLY A 120 -28.33 8.58 2.75
N PHE A 121 -28.47 8.73 4.07
CA PHE A 121 -29.47 7.96 4.81
C PHE A 121 -30.83 8.52 4.37
N ASP A 122 -31.48 7.85 3.43
CA ASP A 122 -32.78 8.23 2.88
C ASP A 122 -33.87 8.04 3.95
N THR A 123 -34.18 9.11 4.67
CA THR A 123 -35.28 9.20 5.66
C THR A 123 -36.51 9.88 5.06
N SER A 124 -36.90 9.52 3.84
CA SER A 124 -38.01 10.22 3.16
C SER A 124 -39.16 9.34 2.68
N ALA A 125 -39.26 8.06 3.08
CA ALA A 125 -40.38 7.23 2.61
C ALA A 125 -41.04 6.33 3.66
N LEU A 126 -40.96 6.66 4.95
CA LEU A 126 -41.78 6.05 6.01
C LEU A 126 -43.11 6.81 6.25
N GLU A 127 -43.59 7.60 5.29
CA GLU A 127 -44.81 8.41 5.38
C GLU A 127 -45.93 7.99 4.39
N ASP A 128 -45.98 6.72 3.96
CA ASP A 128 -47.14 6.22 3.21
C ASP A 128 -47.68 4.92 3.83
N HIS A 129 -48.21 5.05 5.04
CA HIS A 129 -49.14 4.08 5.63
C HIS A 129 -50.52 4.75 5.75
N GLU A 130 -51.10 5.20 4.63
CA GLU A 130 -52.53 5.50 4.57
C GLU A 130 -53.04 5.66 3.12
N SER A 131 -53.46 4.56 2.50
CA SER A 131 -54.76 4.46 1.79
C SER A 131 -54.75 3.29 0.82
N GLY A 132 -55.65 2.35 1.07
CA GLY A 132 -55.90 1.26 0.14
C GLY A 132 -56.39 1.76 -1.22
N MET A 133 -56.02 1.04 -2.26
CA MET A 133 -56.89 0.72 -3.39
C MET A 133 -56.26 -0.38 -4.24
N ASP A 134 -56.94 -1.52 -4.20
CA ASP A 134 -57.15 -2.52 -5.25
C ASP A 134 -56.68 -2.15 -6.67
N PHE A 135 -55.85 -2.99 -7.29
CA PHE A 135 -56.11 -3.45 -8.67
C PHE A 135 -55.33 -4.72 -9.03
N SER A 136 -56.08 -5.81 -9.09
CA SER A 136 -55.81 -7.08 -9.74
C SER A 136 -55.11 -7.02 -11.12
N GLY A 137 -54.11 -7.89 -11.30
CA GLY A 137 -53.80 -8.52 -12.59
C GLY A 137 -52.84 -7.75 -13.51
N LEU A 138 -51.67 -8.33 -13.75
CA LEU A 138 -51.24 -8.81 -15.07
C LEU A 138 -49.84 -9.46 -14.99
N SER A 139 -49.81 -10.70 -15.47
CA SER A 139 -48.74 -11.70 -15.73
C SER A 139 -47.53 -11.19 -16.53
N GLN A 140 -46.29 -11.63 -16.21
CA GLN A 140 -45.49 -12.74 -16.80
C GLN A 140 -44.91 -12.49 -18.22
N GLU A 141 -43.58 -12.60 -18.32
CA GLU A 141 -42.72 -13.17 -19.41
C GLU A 141 -41.33 -12.49 -19.33
N GLU A 142 -40.24 -13.09 -18.84
CA GLU A 142 -39.38 -14.20 -19.32
C GLU A 142 -38.50 -13.91 -20.57
N VAL A 143 -37.18 -13.75 -20.29
CA VAL A 143 -35.92 -14.18 -20.96
C VAL A 143 -35.61 -13.93 -22.47
N GLU A 144 -34.36 -13.51 -22.79
CA GLU A 144 -33.32 -14.24 -23.58
C GLU A 144 -32.24 -13.36 -24.28
N GLY A 145 -30.98 -13.87 -24.32
CA GLY A 145 -29.91 -13.63 -25.33
C GLY A 145 -28.93 -12.47 -25.08
N SER A 146 -27.61 -12.52 -25.31
CA SER A 146 -26.72 -13.46 -26.02
C SER A 146 -25.24 -13.24 -25.62
N ASP A 147 -24.46 -14.26 -25.93
CA ASP A 147 -23.01 -14.54 -25.77
C ASP A 147 -22.05 -13.62 -26.58
N ASP A 148 -20.73 -13.88 -26.48
CA ASP A 148 -19.59 -13.38 -27.29
C ASP A 148 -18.80 -12.12 -26.85
N ARG A 149 -17.74 -12.29 -26.02
CA ARG A 149 -16.46 -11.53 -26.15
C ARG A 149 -15.26 -12.34 -25.64
N ASP A 150 -14.91 -13.37 -26.40
CA ASP A 150 -13.54 -13.90 -26.46
C ASP A 150 -12.65 -12.89 -27.22
N SER A 151 -11.65 -12.32 -26.56
CA SER A 151 -10.47 -11.67 -27.18
C SER A 151 -9.44 -11.38 -26.09
N ILE A 152 -8.95 -12.46 -25.49
CA ILE A 152 -7.69 -12.49 -24.77
C ILE A 152 -6.54 -12.49 -25.77
N LEU A 153 -5.50 -11.69 -25.50
CA LEU A 153 -4.10 -11.92 -25.91
C LEU A 153 -3.75 -11.86 -27.41
N ALA A 154 -3.54 -10.64 -27.91
CA ALA A 154 -2.54 -10.28 -28.92
C ALA A 154 -2.50 -8.75 -28.91
N ASP A 155 -1.47 -8.04 -28.42
CA ASP A 155 -0.17 -7.95 -29.08
C ASP A 155 0.75 -7.20 -28.11
N LEU A 156 1.82 -7.86 -27.66
CA LEU A 156 2.85 -7.36 -26.76
C LEU A 156 4.14 -7.41 -27.58
N ASP A 157 4.45 -6.36 -28.34
CA ASP A 157 5.79 -6.13 -28.89
C ASP A 157 5.90 -4.70 -29.43
N GLU A 158 6.36 -3.74 -28.61
CA GLU A 158 7.11 -2.61 -29.17
C GLU A 158 8.11 -2.01 -28.14
N GLU A 159 9.36 -2.42 -28.34
CA GLU A 159 10.63 -1.69 -28.20
C GLU A 159 11.04 -1.05 -26.86
N ILE A 160 11.93 -1.78 -26.17
CA ILE A 160 12.92 -1.22 -25.24
C ILE A 160 14.21 -0.95 -26.02
N ALA A 161 14.49 0.31 -26.37
CA ALA A 161 15.82 0.74 -26.81
C ALA A 161 16.63 1.23 -25.60
N ILE A 162 17.64 0.45 -25.21
CA ILE A 162 18.70 0.85 -24.28
C ILE A 162 19.95 1.16 -25.09
N GLU A 163 20.24 2.45 -25.28
CA GLU A 163 21.52 2.91 -25.80
C GLU A 163 22.57 2.85 -24.69
N THR A 164 23.53 1.94 -24.83
CA THR A 164 24.76 1.92 -24.03
C THR A 164 25.88 2.48 -24.91
N ASP A 165 26.25 3.74 -24.71
CA ASP A 165 27.52 4.29 -25.21
C ASP A 165 28.60 4.03 -24.18
N GLY A 166 29.60 3.25 -24.58
CA GLY A 166 30.73 2.84 -23.78
C GLY A 166 31.70 2.06 -24.63
N GLU A 167 32.56 2.75 -25.37
CA GLU A 167 33.85 2.17 -25.73
C GLU A 167 34.98 3.20 -25.63
N ASP A 168 35.84 2.89 -24.67
CA ASP A 168 37.21 3.30 -24.51
C ASP A 168 38.04 2.86 -25.73
N VAL A 169 38.63 3.82 -26.46
CA VAL A 169 39.96 3.62 -27.07
C VAL A 169 40.56 4.98 -27.39
N THR A 170 41.69 5.32 -26.78
CA THR A 170 42.72 6.08 -27.52
C THR A 170 44.10 5.81 -26.94
N ARG A 171 44.94 5.41 -27.88
CA ARG A 171 46.36 5.09 -27.81
C ARG A 171 47.22 6.36 -27.75
#